data_AF-A0ABD4WSN7-F1
#
_entry.id   AF-A0ABD4WSN7-F1
#
_cell.length_a   1.000
_cell.length_b   1.000
_cell.length_c   1.000
_cell.angle_alpha   90.00
_cell.angle_beta   90.00
_cell.angle_gamma   90.00
#
_symmetry.space_group_name_H-M   'P 1'
#
loop_
_entity.id
_entity.type
_entity.pdbx_description
1 polymer ?
#
loop_
_entity_poly.entity_id
_entity_poly.type
_entity_poly.pdbx_seq_one_letter_code
_entity_poly.pdbx_strand_id
1 'polypeptide(L)'
;MRKFYIALFSLFFFISLVGCQSKAEDPLEFSGKTQSWSATITLYPVENSKEIAQMNLNYLGGEVESVGDFGINLDTSNNQNGIAVRDARLNKEGNFKEKVKVDASKDVIKPEYMILTVKWNEKSEDIILKVK
;
A
#
# COMPACT_ATOMS: atom_id res chain seq x y z
N MET A 1 -39.20 39.63 30.76
CA MET A 1 -38.10 39.42 29.79
C MET A 1 -37.11 38.34 30.25
N ARG A 2 -37.57 37.13 30.62
CA ARG A 2 -36.70 36.06 31.18
C ARG A 2 -36.81 34.73 30.44
N LYS A 3 -37.81 34.58 29.55
CA LYS A 3 -38.09 33.35 28.80
C LYS A 3 -37.43 33.28 27.41
N PHE A 4 -37.00 34.42 26.86
CA PHE A 4 -36.34 34.49 25.54
C PHE A 4 -34.84 34.15 25.59
N TYR A 5 -34.18 34.29 26.74
CA TYR A 5 -32.75 33.99 26.90
C TYR A 5 -32.45 32.48 26.96
N ILE A 6 -33.43 31.66 27.38
CA ILE A 6 -33.26 30.20 27.49
C ILE A 6 -33.29 29.54 26.11
N ALA A 7 -34.12 30.06 25.19
CA ALA A 7 -34.21 29.55 23.81
C ALA A 7 -32.97 29.90 22.96
N LEU A 8 -32.30 31.02 23.24
CA LEU A 8 -31.07 31.39 22.54
C LEU A 8 -29.87 30.52 22.95
N PHE A 9 -29.82 30.09 24.22
CA PHE A 9 -28.73 29.26 24.73
C PHE A 9 -28.82 27.79 24.26
N SER A 10 -30.04 27.28 24.00
CA SER A 10 -30.23 25.92 23.49
C SER A 10 -29.90 25.77 22.00
N LEU A 11 -30.00 26.86 21.22
CA LEU A 11 -29.73 26.82 19.77
C LEU A 11 -28.21 26.87 19.48
N PHE A 12 -27.41 27.46 20.37
CA PHE A 12 -25.95 27.56 20.20
C PHE A 12 -25.21 26.25 20.53
N PHE A 13 -25.82 25.35 21.31
CA PHE A 13 -25.22 24.07 21.71
C PHE A 13 -25.31 22.97 20.65
N PHE A 14 -26.11 23.15 19.59
CA PHE A 14 -26.25 22.15 18.52
C PHE A 14 -25.24 22.32 17.37
N ILE A 15 -24.56 23.47 17.27
CA ILE A 15 -23.65 23.78 16.15
C ILE A 15 -22.21 23.30 16.44
N SER A 16 -21.88 22.94 17.69
CA SER A 16 -20.54 22.52 18.10
C SER A 16 -20.26 21.02 17.93
N LEU A 17 -21.22 20.23 17.45
CA LEU A 17 -21.09 18.76 17.30
C LEU A 17 -20.69 18.31 15.89
N VAL A 18 -20.23 19.21 15.01
CA VAL A 18 -19.52 18.80 13.80
C VAL A 18 -18.12 18.35 14.22
N GLY A 19 -18.07 17.15 14.82
CA GLY A 19 -16.82 16.46 15.08
C GLY A 19 -16.05 16.42 13.77
N CYS A 20 -14.79 16.87 13.81
CA CYS A 20 -13.85 16.59 12.74
C CYS A 20 -13.73 15.07 12.64
N GLN A 21 -14.58 14.46 11.83
CA GLN A 21 -14.37 13.11 11.36
C GLN A 21 -13.13 13.23 10.49
N SER A 22 -11.96 13.00 11.09
CA SER A 22 -10.69 12.92 10.39
C SER A 22 -10.93 11.94 9.24
N LYS A 23 -10.98 12.45 8.02
CA LYS A 23 -11.16 11.61 6.84
C LYS A 23 -10.05 10.57 6.89
N ALA A 24 -10.40 9.30 6.75
CA ALA A 24 -9.41 8.28 6.50
C ALA A 24 -8.53 8.77 5.34
N GLU A 25 -7.21 8.69 5.49
CA GLU A 25 -6.31 9.10 4.41
C GLU A 25 -6.62 8.29 3.15
N ASP A 26 -6.29 8.83 1.98
CA ASP A 26 -6.40 8.06 0.74
C ASP A 26 -5.31 6.99 0.68
N PRO A 27 -5.55 5.85 0.02
CA PRO A 27 -4.52 4.85 -0.24
C PRO A 27 -3.33 5.45 -0.99
N LEU A 28 -2.11 5.08 -0.59
CA LEU A 28 -0.89 5.50 -1.26
C LEU A 28 -0.47 4.45 -2.29
N GLU A 29 -0.36 4.84 -3.55
CA GLU A 29 0.03 3.95 -4.65
C GLU A 29 1.46 4.22 -5.09
N PHE A 30 2.24 3.15 -5.21
CA PHE A 30 3.57 3.16 -5.79
C PHE A 30 3.59 2.30 -7.04
N SER A 31 4.34 2.72 -8.06
CA SER A 31 4.49 1.94 -9.28
C SER A 31 5.89 2.04 -9.87
N GLY A 32 6.25 1.02 -10.65
CA GLY A 32 7.53 0.95 -11.33
C GLY A 32 7.53 -0.18 -12.36
N LYS A 33 8.53 -0.14 -13.25
CA LYS A 33 8.72 -1.15 -14.27
C LYS A 33 10.18 -1.33 -14.62
N THR A 34 10.52 -2.50 -15.12
CA THR A 34 11.81 -2.89 -15.66
C THR A 34 11.59 -3.51 -17.04
N GLN A 35 12.57 -4.24 -17.56
CA GLN A 35 12.44 -4.93 -18.84
C GLN A 35 11.42 -6.07 -18.76
N SER A 36 11.45 -6.86 -17.68
CA SER A 36 10.65 -8.08 -17.57
C SER A 36 9.44 -7.93 -16.66
N TRP A 37 9.32 -6.84 -15.89
CA TRP A 37 8.30 -6.72 -14.85
C TRP A 37 7.69 -5.33 -14.78
N SER A 38 6.42 -5.28 -14.39
CA SER A 38 5.77 -4.08 -13.85
C SER A 38 5.15 -4.39 -12.51
N ALA A 39 5.18 -3.43 -11.59
CA ALA A 39 4.60 -3.61 -10.27
C ALA A 39 3.84 -2.38 -9.81
N THR A 40 2.77 -2.63 -9.05
CA THR A 40 2.01 -1.64 -8.31
C THR A 40 1.81 -2.12 -6.88
N ILE A 41 2.16 -1.27 -5.92
CA ILE A 41 1.93 -1.50 -4.49
C ILE A 41 0.99 -0.43 -3.98
N THR A 42 -0.13 -0.85 -3.39
CA THR A 42 -1.09 0.05 -2.75
C THR A 42 -1.04 -0.17 -1.24
N LEU A 43 -0.71 0.89 -0.50
CA LEU A 43 -0.75 0.93 0.95
C LEU A 43 -2.10 1.52 1.38
N TYR A 44 -2.93 0.70 2.03
CA TYR A 44 -4.20 1.17 2.58
C TYR A 44 -4.00 1.71 3.99
N PRO A 45 -4.40 2.96 4.27
CA PRO A 45 -4.28 3.55 5.59
C PRO A 45 -5.13 2.81 6.62
N VAL A 46 -4.68 2.96 7.86
CA VAL A 46 -5.04 2.13 8.99
C VAL A 46 -6.52 2.24 9.39
N GLU A 47 -7.26 1.14 9.27
CA GLU A 47 -8.34 0.82 10.22
C GLU A 47 -7.77 -0.18 11.25
N ASN A 48 -7.63 0.22 12.51
CA ASN A 48 -7.22 -0.67 13.62
C ASN A 48 -5.76 -1.19 13.62
N SER A 49 -4.77 -0.30 13.47
CA SER A 49 -3.32 -0.53 13.68
C SER A 49 -2.57 -1.50 12.76
N LYS A 50 -3.13 -1.92 11.63
CA LYS A 50 -2.41 -2.70 10.60
C LYS A 50 -2.62 -2.12 9.22
N GLU A 51 -1.54 -1.79 8.51
CA GLU A 51 -1.61 -1.44 7.10
C GLU A 51 -1.79 -2.70 6.27
N ILE A 52 -2.58 -2.59 5.20
CA ILE A 52 -2.66 -3.63 4.19
C ILE A 52 -1.85 -3.14 2.99
N ALA A 53 -0.79 -3.87 2.65
CA ALA A 53 -0.08 -3.70 1.40
C ALA A 53 -0.65 -4.68 0.37
N GLN A 54 -1.25 -4.15 -0.71
CA GLN A 54 -1.64 -4.95 -1.86
C GLN A 54 -0.56 -4.84 -2.93
N MET A 55 0.12 -5.95 -3.20
CA MET A 55 1.12 -6.07 -4.24
C MET A 55 0.47 -6.64 -5.50
N ASN A 56 0.73 -6.03 -6.65
CA ASN A 56 0.37 -6.55 -7.96
C ASN A 56 1.63 -6.51 -8.82
N LEU A 57 1.99 -7.64 -9.40
CA LEU A 57 3.17 -7.81 -10.25
C LEU A 57 2.71 -8.43 -11.58
N ASN A 58 3.13 -7.85 -12.70
CA ASN A 58 2.84 -8.39 -14.03
C ASN A 58 4.14 -8.62 -14.79
N TYR A 59 4.28 -9.79 -15.38
CA TYR A 59 5.39 -10.14 -16.25
C TYR A 59 5.19 -9.49 -17.63
N LEU A 60 6.20 -8.77 -18.10
CA LEU A 60 6.22 -8.05 -19.38
C LEU A 60 7.15 -8.68 -20.40
N GLY A 61 7.85 -9.75 -20.02
CA GLY A 61 8.83 -10.40 -20.87
C GLY A 61 8.20 -11.21 -22.00
N GLY A 62 8.48 -12.52 -21.99
CA GLY A 62 7.97 -13.45 -22.99
C GLY A 62 6.88 -14.36 -22.45
N GLU A 63 7.03 -15.66 -22.68
CA GLU A 63 6.11 -16.70 -22.23
C GLU A 63 6.04 -16.74 -20.70
N VAL A 64 4.83 -16.76 -20.14
CA VAL A 64 4.59 -16.75 -18.69
C VAL A 64 5.16 -18.00 -18.02
N GLU A 65 5.04 -19.14 -18.71
CA GLU A 65 5.56 -20.43 -18.29
C GLU A 65 7.09 -20.42 -18.11
N SER A 66 7.78 -19.51 -18.80
CA SER A 66 9.24 -19.33 -18.67
C SER A 66 9.69 -18.71 -17.35
N VAL A 67 8.75 -18.26 -16.50
CA VAL A 67 9.09 -17.69 -15.18
C VAL A 67 9.21 -18.78 -14.12
N GLY A 68 8.34 -19.79 -14.15
CA GLY A 68 8.30 -20.85 -13.13
C GLY A 68 8.00 -20.31 -11.73
N ASP A 69 8.63 -20.93 -10.73
CA ASP A 69 8.59 -20.46 -9.34
C ASP A 69 9.54 -19.26 -9.18
N PHE A 70 9.07 -18.22 -8.49
CA PHE A 70 9.85 -17.00 -8.29
C PHE A 70 9.77 -16.48 -6.85
N GLY A 71 10.77 -15.69 -6.48
CA GLY A 71 10.87 -15.03 -5.19
C GLY A 71 10.73 -13.51 -5.32
N ILE A 72 10.21 -12.89 -4.28
CA ILE A 72 10.01 -11.44 -4.17
C ILE A 72 10.59 -10.96 -2.84
N ASN A 73 11.31 -9.84 -2.88
CA ASN A 73 11.68 -9.08 -1.69
C ASN A 73 11.32 -7.61 -1.89
N LEU A 74 10.54 -7.04 -0.97
CA LEU A 74 10.20 -5.63 -0.96
C LEU A 74 10.93 -4.94 0.18
N ASP A 75 11.83 -4.01 -0.15
CA ASP A 75 12.54 -3.18 0.81
C ASP A 75 11.96 -1.74 0.79
N THR A 76 11.76 -1.17 1.98
CA THR A 76 11.41 0.23 2.16
C THR A 76 12.67 1.07 2.38
N SER A 77 12.63 2.36 2.01
CA SER A 77 13.77 3.27 2.20
C SER A 77 14.24 3.43 3.66
N ASN A 78 13.45 2.99 4.63
CA ASN A 78 13.79 2.98 6.06
C ASN A 78 14.11 1.58 6.63
N ASN A 79 14.17 0.52 5.81
CA ASN A 79 14.51 -0.86 6.18
C ASN A 79 13.69 -1.48 7.34
N GLN A 80 12.54 -0.92 7.69
CA GLN A 80 11.86 -1.30 8.93
C GLN A 80 10.86 -2.46 8.79
N ASN A 81 10.42 -2.86 7.59
CA ASN A 81 9.45 -3.96 7.40
C ASN A 81 9.52 -4.54 5.98
N GLY A 82 10.55 -5.36 5.70
CA GLY A 82 10.66 -6.03 4.40
C GLY A 82 9.63 -7.15 4.23
N ILE A 83 8.99 -7.24 3.05
CA ILE A 83 8.11 -8.36 2.70
C ILE A 83 8.89 -9.33 1.82
N ALA A 84 9.02 -10.58 2.24
CA ALA A 84 9.61 -11.64 1.44
C ALA A 84 8.58 -12.73 1.13
N VAL A 85 8.41 -13.04 -0.16
CA VAL A 85 7.59 -14.17 -0.64
C VAL A 85 8.51 -15.11 -1.41
N ARG A 86 8.36 -16.43 -1.17
CA ARG A 86 9.10 -17.48 -1.85
C ARG A 86 8.14 -18.39 -2.60
N ASP A 87 8.63 -19.01 -3.66
CA ASP A 87 7.92 -20.02 -4.45
C ASP A 87 6.56 -19.53 -4.98
N ALA A 88 6.49 -18.25 -5.33
CA ALA A 88 5.32 -17.63 -5.94
C ALA A 88 5.16 -18.10 -7.39
N ARG A 89 3.92 -18.08 -7.89
CA ARG A 89 3.59 -18.42 -9.28
C ARG A 89 2.71 -17.35 -9.90
N LEU A 90 2.97 -17.07 -11.17
CA LEU A 90 2.10 -16.25 -11.99
C LEU A 90 0.84 -17.03 -12.35
N ASN A 91 -0.26 -16.33 -12.51
CA ASN A 91 -1.44 -16.87 -13.17
C ASN A 91 -1.21 -16.97 -14.69
N LYS A 92 -2.19 -17.51 -15.43
CA LYS A 92 -2.08 -17.71 -16.89
C LYS A 92 -1.90 -16.41 -17.68
N GLU A 93 -2.33 -15.29 -17.11
CA GLU A 93 -2.20 -13.96 -17.71
C GLU A 93 -0.87 -13.27 -17.36
N GLY A 94 0.03 -13.94 -16.62
CA GLY A 94 1.33 -13.38 -16.24
C GLY A 94 1.29 -12.47 -15.02
N ASN A 95 0.24 -12.57 -14.21
CA ASN A 95 0.01 -11.70 -13.06
C ASN A 95 0.18 -12.46 -11.73
N PHE A 96 0.70 -11.75 -10.73
CA PHE A 96 0.73 -12.16 -9.33
C PHE A 96 0.12 -11.06 -8.46
N LYS A 97 -0.69 -11.47 -7.49
CA LYS A 97 -1.37 -10.55 -6.59
C LYS A 97 -1.38 -11.12 -5.18
N GLU A 98 -0.90 -10.33 -4.22
CA GLU A 98 -0.80 -10.72 -2.82
C GLU A 98 -1.19 -9.57 -1.90
N LYS A 99 -1.82 -9.90 -0.76
CA LYS A 99 -2.16 -8.92 0.27
C LYS A 99 -1.43 -9.28 1.55
N VAL A 100 -0.55 -8.40 1.99
CA VAL A 100 0.26 -8.61 3.19
C VAL A 100 -0.13 -7.57 4.24
N LYS A 101 -0.24 -8.01 5.49
CA LYS A 101 -0.39 -7.11 6.63
C LYS A 101 0.99 -6.59 7.01
N VAL A 102 1.16 -5.28 7.00
CA VAL A 102 2.39 -4.61 7.39
C VAL A 102 2.12 -3.88 8.70
N ASP A 103 3.03 -4.01 9.65
CA ASP A 103 2.93 -3.29 10.91
C ASP A 103 3.17 -1.81 10.67
N ALA A 104 2.08 -1.05 10.71
CA ALA A 104 2.10 0.40 10.60
C ALA A 104 2.35 1.00 11.98
N SER A 105 3.61 1.12 12.39
CA SER A 105 3.88 2.00 13.53
C SER A 105 3.53 3.43 13.10
N LYS A 106 2.80 4.17 13.95
CA LYS A 106 2.27 5.51 13.66
C LYS A 106 3.33 6.55 13.26
N ASP A 107 4.61 6.24 13.44
CA ASP A 107 5.76 7.09 13.17
C ASP A 107 6.54 6.72 11.89
N VAL A 108 6.02 5.82 11.04
CA VAL A 108 6.65 5.49 9.76
C VAL A 108 6.50 6.69 8.82
N ILE A 109 7.60 7.42 8.62
CA ILE A 109 7.78 8.32 7.48
C ILE A 109 7.42 7.52 6.22
N LYS A 110 6.35 7.94 5.51
CA LYS A 110 5.95 7.32 4.24
C LYS A 110 7.18 7.29 3.32
N PRO A 111 7.60 6.11 2.84
CA PRO A 111 8.83 6.01 2.06
C PRO A 111 8.68 6.81 0.75
N GLU A 112 9.72 7.55 0.36
CA GLU A 112 9.73 8.29 -0.92
C GLU A 112 9.70 7.31 -2.12
N TYR A 113 10.37 6.18 -1.96
CA TYR A 113 10.38 5.07 -2.89
C TYR A 113 10.53 3.73 -2.16
N MET A 114 10.17 2.65 -2.85
CA MET A 114 10.43 1.27 -2.45
C MET A 114 11.25 0.55 -3.52
N ILE A 115 11.97 -0.49 -3.13
CA ILE A 115 12.70 -1.35 -4.06
C ILE A 115 12.07 -2.74 -3.99
N LEU A 116 11.55 -3.22 -5.12
CA LEU A 116 11.00 -4.55 -5.26
C LEU A 116 11.95 -5.40 -6.09
N THR A 117 12.63 -6.34 -5.44
CA THR A 117 13.50 -7.32 -6.10
C THR A 117 12.70 -8.56 -6.47
N VAL A 118 12.73 -8.94 -7.74
CA VAL A 118 12.12 -10.17 -8.25
C VAL A 118 13.23 -11.12 -8.71
N LYS A 119 13.22 -12.37 -8.24
CA LYS A 119 14.21 -13.41 -8.57
C LYS A 119 13.53 -14.64 -9.17
N TRP A 120 13.96 -15.06 -10.35
CA TRP A 120 13.41 -16.22 -11.06
C TRP A 120 14.47 -16.78 -12.01
N ASN A 121 14.57 -18.11 -12.18
CA ASN A 121 15.44 -18.75 -13.17
C ASN A 121 16.86 -18.15 -13.28
N GLU A 122 17.54 -18.01 -12.14
CA GLU A 122 18.90 -17.41 -12.04
C GLU A 122 19.00 -15.92 -12.43
N LYS A 123 17.87 -15.26 -12.73
CA LYS A 123 17.75 -13.83 -13.00
C LYS A 123 17.26 -13.08 -11.78
N SER A 124 17.57 -11.78 -11.76
CA SER A 124 17.11 -10.84 -10.74
C SER A 124 16.88 -9.48 -11.38
N GLU A 125 15.78 -8.81 -11.05
CA GLU A 125 15.52 -7.43 -11.43
C GLU A 125 15.04 -6.64 -10.21
N ASP A 126 15.59 -5.43 -10.04
CA ASP A 126 15.18 -4.48 -8.99
C ASP A 126 14.29 -3.41 -9.61
N ILE A 127 13.03 -3.37 -9.17
CA ILE A 127 12.04 -2.41 -9.61
C ILE A 127 12.03 -1.26 -8.60
N ILE A 128 12.42 -0.07 -9.05
CA ILE A 128 12.28 1.15 -8.25
C ILE A 128 10.83 1.61 -8.34
N LEU A 129 10.12 1.57 -7.22
CA LEU A 129 8.72 1.95 -7.10
C LEU A 129 8.63 3.38 -6.56
N LYS A 130 7.96 4.27 -7.29
CA LYS A 130 7.76 5.66 -6.89
C LYS A 130 6.28 5.93 -6.69
N VAL A 131 5.97 6.89 -5.81
CA VAL A 131 4.61 7.40 -5.63
C VAL A 131 4.06 7.86 -6.99
N LYS A 132 2.81 7.51 -7.26
CA LYS A 132 2.09 7.88 -8.48
C LYS A 132 1.50 9.28 -8.42
#